data_AF-A0AAW2MUC0-F1
#
_entry.id   AF-A0AAW2MUC0-F1
#
_cell.length_a   1.000
_cell.length_b   1.000
_cell.length_c   1.000
_cell.angle_alpha   90.00
_cell.angle_beta   90.00
_cell.angle_gamma   90.00
#
_symmetry.space_group_name_H-M   'P 1'
#
loop_
_entity.id
_entity.type
_entity.pdbx_description
1 polymer ?
#
loop_
_entity_poly.entity_id
_entity_poly.type
_entity_poly.pdbx_seq_one_letter_code
_entity_poly.pdbx_strand_id
1 'polypeptide(L)'
;MGGSPLLKLLFLVVLLCASFTAGKSSSSSDFVPSEYLGVPASEFVGTVRSTIDIIRQVMSMVSQFSGGFGDFRLTNAISDCLDLMDLSMDQLSWTLSASQNPNGKDNSTGNVGADMKTWLSGALINQDTCKEGLDGTNSIVKNLIAGSLDQVTSLVYDILSNVKTTPTTPPKGAPSNGPGGGKGSGSGGGGRGGRKLIADDHQFPGWLRSHDRNLLQAANGALADVVVAADGTGNFTSIKDAVQAAPEYSTKRSTQS
;
A
#
# COMPACT_ATOMS: atom_id res chain seq x y z
N MET A 1 38.45 -7.80 15.67
CA MET A 1 38.57 -6.69 14.71
C MET A 1 37.28 -5.87 14.76
N GLY A 2 37.19 -4.92 15.68
CA GLY A 2 36.01 -4.09 15.90
C GLY A 2 36.22 -2.71 15.28
N GLY A 3 35.60 -2.46 14.13
CA GLY A 3 35.51 -1.10 13.56
C GLY A 3 34.49 -0.28 14.34
N SER A 4 34.85 0.95 14.70
CA SER A 4 33.98 1.88 15.43
C SER A 4 32.70 2.18 14.63
N PRO A 5 31.52 2.23 15.29
CA PRO A 5 30.23 2.43 14.62
C PRO A 5 30.16 3.77 13.86
N LEU A 6 30.90 4.78 14.31
CA LEU A 6 31.09 6.07 13.64
C LEU A 6 31.79 5.94 12.28
N LEU A 7 32.74 5.01 12.14
CA LEU A 7 33.46 4.79 10.89
C LEU A 7 32.56 4.11 9.85
N LYS A 8 31.65 3.24 10.30
CA LYS A 8 30.61 2.63 9.45
C LYS A 8 29.57 3.65 9.00
N LEU A 9 29.17 4.56 9.89
CA LEU A 9 28.25 5.66 9.58
C LEU A 9 28.85 6.63 8.54
N LEU A 10 30.12 6.99 8.70
CA LEU A 10 30.85 7.82 7.74
C LEU A 10 30.98 7.14 6.36
N PHE A 11 31.24 5.83 6.33
CA PHE A 11 31.31 5.07 5.08
C PHE A 11 29.97 5.03 4.35
N LEU A 12 28.86 4.92 5.10
CA LEU A 12 27.50 4.86 4.56
C LEU A 12 27.05 6.23 4.01
N VAL A 13 27.43 7.32 4.67
CA VAL A 13 27.22 8.70 4.18
C VAL A 13 28.02 8.98 2.90
N VAL A 14 29.26 8.48 2.80
CA VAL A 14 30.10 8.63 1.59
C VAL A 14 29.56 7.83 0.40
N LEU A 15 29.00 6.63 0.64
CA LEU A 15 28.33 5.82 -0.38
C LEU A 15 27.05 6.47 -0.91
N LEU A 16 26.29 7.16 -0.04
CA LEU A 16 25.11 7.95 -0.44
C LEU A 16 25.49 9.12 -1.37
N CYS A 17 26.65 9.74 -1.16
CA CYS A 17 27.09 10.89 -1.97
C CYS A 17 27.73 10.49 -3.32
N ALA A 18 28.20 9.25 -3.49
CA ALA A 18 28.97 8.84 -4.66
C ALA A 18 28.14 8.32 -5.84
N SER A 19 26.82 8.21 -5.70
CA SER A 19 25.95 7.60 -6.71
C SER A 19 25.19 8.64 -7.55
N PHE A 20 25.92 9.52 -8.23
CA PHE A 20 25.38 10.32 -9.34
C PHE A 20 26.30 10.16 -10.55
N THR A 21 26.14 9.06 -11.30
CA THR A 21 26.55 9.02 -12.70
C THR A 21 25.38 8.56 -13.55
N ALA A 22 24.85 9.49 -14.35
CA ALA A 22 23.78 9.25 -15.31
C ALA A 22 24.33 8.48 -16.52
N GLY A 23 24.16 7.17 -16.53
CA GLY A 23 24.38 6.34 -17.72
C GLY A 23 23.16 6.44 -18.67
N LYS A 24 23.35 7.04 -19.85
CA LYS A 24 22.35 7.00 -20.93
C LYS A 24 22.46 5.68 -21.69
N SER A 25 21.37 4.93 -21.78
CA SER A 25 21.18 3.90 -22.81
C SER A 25 19.80 4.07 -23.44
N SER A 26 19.79 4.17 -24.77
CA SER A 26 18.59 4.32 -25.60
C SER A 26 18.08 2.95 -26.02
N SER A 27 16.80 2.67 -25.78
CA SER A 27 16.07 1.63 -26.48
C SER A 27 14.63 2.10 -26.71
N SER A 28 14.20 2.02 -27.97
CA SER A 28 12.89 2.38 -28.46
C SER A 28 11.90 1.28 -28.06
N SER A 29 11.00 1.55 -27.13
CA SER A 29 9.88 0.66 -26.81
C SER A 29 8.63 1.48 -26.57
N ASP A 30 7.52 1.00 -27.14
CA ASP A 30 6.18 1.56 -27.09
C ASP A 30 5.88 2.15 -25.72
N PHE A 31 5.79 3.47 -25.71
CA PHE A 31 5.79 4.28 -24.51
C PHE A 31 4.39 4.82 -24.29
N VAL A 32 4.00 5.04 -23.03
CA VAL A 32 2.74 5.73 -22.72
C VAL A 32 2.60 6.98 -23.60
N PRO A 33 1.47 7.13 -24.33
CA PRO A 33 1.16 8.39 -24.97
C PRO A 33 1.23 9.49 -23.92
N SER A 34 1.91 10.60 -24.23
CA SER A 34 2.09 11.80 -23.38
C SER A 34 0.81 12.30 -22.68
N GLU A 35 -0.36 11.81 -23.07
CA GLU A 35 -1.67 12.08 -22.48
C GLU A 35 -1.75 11.88 -20.95
N TYR A 36 -1.06 10.88 -20.37
CA TYR A 36 -1.19 10.56 -18.93
C TYR A 36 -0.04 11.08 -18.06
N LEU A 37 1.07 11.52 -18.67
CA LEU A 37 2.29 11.90 -17.95
C LEU A 37 2.67 13.36 -18.20
N GLY A 38 3.10 14.05 -17.16
CA GLY A 38 3.61 15.43 -17.17
C GLY A 38 5.02 15.57 -17.73
N VAL A 39 5.77 14.47 -17.77
CA VAL A 39 7.17 14.39 -18.22
C VAL A 39 7.31 13.31 -19.31
N PRO A 40 8.42 13.28 -20.06
CA PRO A 40 8.74 12.14 -20.91
C PRO A 40 8.71 10.85 -20.09
N ALA A 41 7.99 9.82 -20.52
CA ALA A 41 7.91 8.58 -19.76
C ALA A 41 9.27 7.86 -19.52
N SER A 42 10.38 8.23 -20.17
CA SER A 42 11.71 7.65 -19.96
C SER A 42 12.32 8.25 -18.71
N GLU A 43 12.04 9.54 -18.48
CA GLU A 43 12.30 10.23 -17.24
C GLU A 43 11.40 9.65 -16.15
N PHE A 44 10.09 9.54 -16.38
CA PHE A 44 9.15 8.94 -15.42
C PHE A 44 9.56 7.52 -15.00
N VAL A 45 9.80 6.64 -15.98
CA VAL A 45 10.25 5.25 -15.76
C VAL A 45 11.58 5.21 -15.02
N GLY A 46 12.51 6.11 -15.37
CA GLY A 46 13.78 6.25 -14.67
C GLY A 46 13.59 6.60 -13.19
N THR A 47 12.75 7.60 -12.91
CA THR A 47 12.41 8.03 -11.55
C THR A 47 11.73 6.92 -10.77
N VAL A 48 10.72 6.24 -11.33
CA VAL A 48 10.02 5.13 -10.65
C VAL A 48 10.98 3.99 -10.30
N ARG A 49 11.86 3.57 -11.23
CA ARG A 49 12.87 2.54 -10.95
C ARG A 49 13.83 2.96 -9.85
N SER A 50 14.34 4.19 -9.91
CA SER A 50 15.23 4.73 -8.89
C SER A 50 14.56 4.74 -7.52
N THR A 51 13.28 5.11 -7.44
CA THR A 51 12.52 5.10 -6.19
C THR A 51 12.34 3.69 -5.64
N ILE A 52 12.03 2.70 -6.48
CA ILE A 52 11.97 1.29 -6.07
C ILE A 52 13.32 0.84 -5.47
N ASP A 53 14.44 1.20 -6.10
CA ASP A 53 15.77 0.83 -5.60
C ASP A 53 16.09 1.53 -4.26
N ILE A 54 15.66 2.77 -4.08
CA ILE A 54 15.79 3.48 -2.80
C ILE A 54 14.94 2.81 -1.72
N ILE A 55 13.71 2.37 -2.02
CA ILE A 55 12.88 1.64 -1.05
C ILE A 55 13.55 0.34 -0.62
N ARG A 56 14.15 -0.42 -1.55
CA ARG A 56 14.92 -1.63 -1.20
C ARG A 56 16.06 -1.33 -0.23
N GLN A 57 16.77 -0.21 -0.44
CA GLN A 57 17.83 0.23 0.46
C GLN A 57 17.29 0.60 1.84
N VAL A 58 16.17 1.33 1.90
CA VAL A 58 15.48 1.68 3.16
C VAL A 58 15.03 0.43 3.90
N MET A 59 14.41 -0.53 3.22
CA MET A 59 14.03 -1.81 3.83
C MET A 59 15.24 -2.55 4.41
N SER A 60 16.34 -2.61 3.67
CA SER A 60 17.60 -3.21 4.15
C SER A 60 18.20 -2.47 5.34
N MET A 61 17.93 -1.17 5.50
CA MET A 61 18.35 -0.39 6.66
C MET A 61 17.43 -0.65 7.86
N VAL A 62 16.12 -0.56 7.63
CA VAL A 62 15.06 -0.80 8.63
C VAL A 62 15.19 -2.21 9.23
N SER A 63 15.48 -3.22 8.41
CA SER A 63 15.63 -4.61 8.87
C SER A 63 16.78 -4.81 9.85
N GLN A 64 17.81 -3.96 9.86
CA GLN A 64 18.94 -4.06 10.80
C GLN A 64 18.52 -3.80 12.24
N PHE A 65 17.40 -3.09 12.45
CA PHE A 65 16.90 -2.76 13.78
C PHE A 65 16.02 -3.87 14.38
N SER A 66 15.61 -4.86 13.58
CA SER A 66 14.68 -5.93 13.99
C SER A 66 15.24 -6.86 15.09
N GLY A 67 16.56 -7.07 15.13
CA GLY A 67 17.21 -8.06 16.00
C GLY A 67 18.05 -7.50 17.16
N GLY A 68 18.07 -6.18 17.35
CA GLY A 68 19.03 -5.52 18.26
C GLY A 68 18.50 -5.15 19.64
N PHE A 69 17.19 -5.13 19.83
CA PHE A 69 16.55 -4.60 21.04
C PHE A 69 15.52 -5.63 21.50
N GLY A 70 15.60 -6.10 22.75
CA GLY A 70 14.60 -7.01 23.34
C GLY A 70 13.20 -6.37 23.53
N ASP A 71 12.86 -5.40 22.70
CA ASP A 71 11.58 -4.70 22.66
C ASP A 71 10.71 -5.34 21.57
N PHE A 72 9.85 -6.26 22.00
CA PHE A 72 8.87 -6.94 21.14
C PHE A 72 8.02 -5.96 20.32
N ARG A 73 7.70 -4.79 20.88
CA ARG A 73 6.90 -3.78 20.20
C ARG A 73 7.68 -3.13 19.07
N LEU A 74 8.95 -2.79 19.31
CA LEU A 74 9.83 -2.26 18.27
C LEU A 74 10.05 -3.29 17.16
N THR A 75 10.29 -4.55 17.50
CA THR A 75 10.45 -5.62 16.50
C THR A 75 9.21 -5.79 15.62
N ASN A 76 8.01 -5.79 16.21
CA ASN A 76 6.77 -5.88 15.43
C ASN A 76 6.54 -4.64 14.56
N ALA A 77 6.75 -3.43 15.10
CA ALA A 77 6.62 -2.20 14.33
C ALA A 77 7.59 -2.15 13.14
N ILE A 78 8.80 -2.68 13.31
CA ILE A 78 9.76 -2.83 12.21
C ILE A 78 9.27 -3.85 11.18
N SER A 79 8.74 -5.00 11.60
CA SER A 79 8.17 -5.99 10.69
C SER A 79 7.03 -5.40 9.87
N ASP A 80 6.06 -4.76 10.53
CA ASP A 80 4.92 -4.11 9.89
C ASP A 80 5.41 -3.03 8.90
N CYS A 81 6.44 -2.27 9.26
CA CYS A 81 7.04 -1.29 8.37
C CYS A 81 7.64 -1.92 7.11
N LEU A 82 8.35 -3.04 7.25
CA LEU A 82 8.93 -3.75 6.10
C LEU A 82 7.83 -4.26 5.16
N ASP A 83 6.74 -4.79 5.70
CA ASP A 83 5.59 -5.26 4.92
C ASP A 83 4.90 -4.09 4.18
N LEU A 84 4.76 -2.93 4.83
CA LEU A 84 4.22 -1.72 4.22
C LEU A 84 5.12 -1.18 3.09
N MET A 85 6.44 -1.28 3.25
CA MET A 85 7.38 -0.88 2.20
C MET A 85 7.38 -1.86 1.02
N ASP A 86 7.22 -3.16 1.28
CA ASP A 86 7.04 -4.16 0.24
C ASP A 86 5.76 -3.90 -0.59
N LEU A 87 4.65 -3.59 0.08
CA LEU A 87 3.42 -3.18 -0.59
C LEU A 87 3.61 -1.90 -1.43
N SER A 88 4.41 -0.96 -0.94
CA SER A 88 4.75 0.27 -1.68
C SER A 88 5.58 -0.02 -2.93
N MET A 89 6.50 -1.00 -2.87
CA MET A 89 7.24 -1.46 -4.05
C MET A 89 6.33 -2.13 -5.07
N ASP A 90 5.36 -2.93 -4.65
CA ASP A 90 4.36 -3.54 -5.54
C ASP A 90 3.55 -2.46 -6.28
N GLN A 91 3.08 -1.44 -5.56
CA GLN A 91 2.35 -0.29 -6.11
C GLN A 91 3.18 0.52 -7.11
N LEU A 92 4.46 0.76 -6.81
CA LEU A 92 5.39 1.39 -7.75
C LEU A 92 5.70 0.50 -8.96
N SER A 93 5.75 -0.82 -8.78
CA SER A 93 5.95 -1.79 -9.86
C SER A 93 4.74 -1.85 -10.79
N TRP A 94 3.52 -1.75 -10.28
CA TRP A 94 2.31 -1.60 -11.10
C TRP A 94 2.32 -0.26 -11.85
N THR A 95 2.71 0.82 -11.18
CA THR A 95 2.89 2.15 -11.80
C THR A 95 3.90 2.09 -12.94
N LEU A 96 5.04 1.41 -12.73
CA LEU A 96 6.05 1.18 -13.74
C LEU A 96 5.49 0.36 -14.91
N SER A 97 4.84 -0.77 -14.65
CA SER A 97 4.27 -1.63 -15.68
C SER A 97 3.24 -0.89 -16.53
N ALA A 98 2.30 -0.18 -15.89
CA ALA A 98 1.31 0.64 -16.59
C ALA A 98 1.95 1.79 -17.39
N SER A 99 3.11 2.30 -16.95
CA SER A 99 3.85 3.35 -17.65
C SER A 99 4.59 2.85 -18.91
N GLN A 100 4.80 1.54 -19.00
CA GLN A 100 5.48 0.91 -20.13
C GLN A 100 4.49 0.18 -21.05
N ASN A 101 3.38 -0.33 -20.51
CA ASN A 101 2.34 -1.02 -21.27
C ASN A 101 0.94 -0.54 -20.82
N PRO A 102 0.46 0.61 -21.33
CA PRO A 102 -0.83 1.17 -20.94
C PRO A 102 -2.04 0.31 -21.36
N ASN A 103 -1.86 -0.65 -22.26
CA ASN A 103 -2.89 -1.60 -22.67
C ASN A 103 -2.83 -2.92 -21.87
N GLY A 104 -1.90 -3.03 -20.91
CA GLY A 104 -1.84 -4.14 -19.97
C GLY A 104 -3.11 -4.23 -19.12
N LYS A 105 -3.52 -5.45 -18.77
CA LYS A 105 -4.71 -5.70 -17.95
C LYS A 105 -4.40 -5.94 -16.47
N ASP A 106 -3.12 -5.95 -16.11
CA ASP A 106 -2.70 -6.30 -14.75
C ASP A 106 -3.09 -5.18 -13.78
N ASN A 107 -4.00 -5.49 -12.85
CA ASN A 107 -4.51 -4.60 -11.82
C ASN A 107 -5.12 -3.27 -12.32
N SER A 108 -5.40 -3.13 -13.61
CA SER A 108 -5.91 -1.89 -14.20
C SER A 108 -7.44 -1.85 -14.28
N THR A 109 -8.01 -0.65 -14.08
CA THR A 109 -9.43 -0.36 -14.30
C THR A 109 -9.74 0.07 -15.74
N GLY A 110 -8.70 0.20 -16.58
CA GLY A 110 -8.79 0.77 -17.93
C GLY A 110 -8.56 2.29 -17.97
N ASN A 111 -8.40 2.95 -16.82
CA ASN A 111 -7.92 4.33 -16.75
C ASN A 111 -6.52 4.37 -16.09
N VAL A 112 -5.50 4.30 -16.93
CA VAL A 112 -4.09 4.22 -16.53
C VAL A 112 -3.69 5.36 -15.59
N GLY A 113 -4.10 6.60 -15.88
CA GLY A 113 -3.77 7.75 -15.04
C GLY A 113 -4.41 7.70 -13.65
N ALA A 114 -5.67 7.24 -13.56
CA ALA A 114 -6.36 7.06 -12.29
C ALA A 114 -5.79 5.89 -11.47
N ASP A 115 -5.42 4.80 -12.14
CA ASP A 115 -4.80 3.63 -11.53
C ASP A 115 -3.43 4.00 -10.91
N MET A 116 -2.56 4.68 -11.68
CA MET A 116 -1.27 5.17 -11.19
C MET A 116 -1.42 6.07 -9.96
N LYS A 117 -2.37 7.02 -9.99
CA LYS A 117 -2.62 7.88 -8.82
C LYS A 117 -3.08 7.08 -7.61
N THR A 118 -3.95 6.10 -7.81
CA THR A 118 -4.43 5.24 -6.74
C THR A 118 -3.28 4.46 -6.10
N TRP A 119 -2.42 3.84 -6.90
CA TRP A 119 -1.27 3.08 -6.39
C TRP A 119 -0.26 3.97 -5.68
N LEU A 120 0.09 5.12 -6.26
CA LEU A 120 1.04 6.07 -5.67
C LEU A 120 0.50 6.69 -4.37
N SER A 121 -0.79 7.02 -4.30
CA SER A 121 -1.43 7.46 -3.06
C SER A 121 -1.44 6.36 -2.00
N GLY A 122 -1.68 5.09 -2.40
CA GLY A 122 -1.53 3.94 -1.51
C GLY A 122 -0.12 3.81 -0.95
N ALA A 123 0.90 4.03 -1.79
CA ALA A 123 2.30 3.95 -1.37
C ALA A 123 2.65 5.04 -0.36
N LEU A 124 2.10 6.24 -0.49
CA LEU A 124 2.28 7.32 0.48
C LEU A 124 1.64 6.96 1.84
N ILE A 125 0.42 6.43 1.83
CA ILE A 125 -0.29 6.02 3.05
C ILE A 125 0.50 4.94 3.80
N ASN A 126 1.05 3.96 3.07
CA ASN A 126 1.87 2.91 3.68
C ASN A 126 3.09 3.48 4.43
N GLN A 127 3.70 4.55 3.93
CA GLN A 127 4.84 5.21 4.58
C GLN A 127 4.41 5.95 5.85
N ASP A 128 3.27 6.66 5.80
CA ASP A 128 2.70 7.33 6.96
C ASP A 128 2.32 6.30 8.05
N THR A 129 1.66 5.20 7.68
CA THR A 129 1.31 4.12 8.62
C THR A 129 2.55 3.46 9.22
N CYS A 130 3.64 3.27 8.47
CA CYS A 130 4.88 2.77 9.07
C CYS A 130 5.41 3.75 10.14
N LYS A 131 5.44 5.06 9.84
CA LYS A 131 5.92 6.07 10.78
C LYS A 131 5.07 6.09 12.07
N GLU A 132 3.75 6.02 11.92
CA GLU A 132 2.80 5.92 13.04
C GLU A 132 3.00 4.64 13.85
N GLY A 133 3.26 3.50 13.20
CA GLY A 133 3.52 2.21 13.87
C GLY A 133 4.74 2.24 14.81
N LEU A 134 5.69 3.14 14.57
CA LEU A 134 6.88 3.34 15.42
C LEU A 134 6.63 4.30 16.59
N ASP A 135 5.45 4.94 16.69
CA ASP A 135 5.12 5.78 17.83
C ASP A 135 5.16 4.98 19.12
N GLY A 136 5.66 5.61 20.19
CA GLY A 136 5.86 4.99 21.51
C GLY A 136 6.90 3.87 21.56
N THR A 137 7.74 3.72 20.52
CA THR A 137 8.94 2.87 20.55
C THR A 137 10.20 3.71 20.84
N ASN A 138 11.40 3.11 20.70
CA ASN A 138 12.66 3.83 20.89
C ASN A 138 12.78 5.04 19.94
N SER A 139 12.85 6.25 20.51
CA SER A 139 12.86 7.51 19.74
C SER A 139 14.02 7.65 18.77
N ILE A 140 15.19 7.04 19.05
CA ILE A 140 16.36 7.12 18.16
C ILE A 140 16.09 6.30 16.89
N VAL A 141 15.61 5.06 17.06
CA VAL A 141 15.28 4.18 15.93
C VAL A 141 14.12 4.75 15.13
N LYS A 142 13.06 5.22 15.80
CA LYS A 142 11.93 5.90 15.17
C LYS A 142 12.38 7.07 14.29
N ASN A 143 13.20 7.98 14.82
CA ASN A 143 13.61 9.18 14.07
C ASN A 143 14.48 8.84 12.86
N LEU A 144 15.35 7.82 12.97
CA LEU A 144 16.16 7.37 11.86
C LEU A 144 15.30 6.77 10.74
N ILE A 145 14.38 5.86 11.09
CA ILE A 145 13.47 5.24 10.13
C ILE A 145 12.55 6.30 9.49
N ALA A 146 11.99 7.21 10.29
CA ALA A 146 11.16 8.30 9.80
C ALA A 146 11.89 9.17 8.77
N GLY A 147 13.16 9.52 9.03
CA GLY A 147 13.96 10.29 8.07
C GLY A 147 14.21 9.54 6.76
N SER A 148 14.46 8.23 6.81
CA SER A 148 14.58 7.40 5.60
C SER A 148 13.26 7.31 4.82
N LEU A 149 12.13 7.25 5.52
CA LEU A 149 10.81 7.22 4.90
C LEU A 149 10.43 8.57 4.30
N ASP A 150 10.77 9.70 4.94
CA ASP A 150 10.52 11.04 4.39
C ASP A 150 11.20 11.25 3.02
N GLN A 151 12.37 10.63 2.83
CA GLN A 151 13.05 10.60 1.53
C GLN A 151 12.21 9.84 0.49
N VAL A 152 11.69 8.65 0.83
CA VAL A 152 10.81 7.87 -0.04
C VAL A 152 9.53 8.65 -0.34
N THR A 153 8.95 9.29 0.67
CA THR A 153 7.71 10.06 0.56
C THR A 153 7.87 11.18 -0.45
N SER A 154 8.98 11.91 -0.37
CA SER A 154 9.30 12.98 -1.31
C SER A 154 9.41 12.47 -2.76
N LEU A 155 10.06 11.31 -2.96
CA LEU A 155 10.19 10.70 -4.29
C LEU A 155 8.85 10.20 -4.85
N VAL A 156 8.01 9.61 -4.01
CA VAL A 156 6.68 9.14 -4.43
C VAL A 156 5.76 10.33 -4.74
N TYR A 157 5.84 11.42 -3.99
CA TYR A 157 5.15 12.68 -4.32
C TYR A 157 5.61 13.27 -5.65
N ASP A 158 6.91 13.26 -5.94
CA ASP A 158 7.45 13.71 -7.22
C ASP A 158 6.87 12.88 -8.38
N ILE A 159 6.89 11.54 -8.27
CA ILE A 159 6.27 10.65 -9.26
C ILE A 159 4.78 10.96 -9.41
N LEU A 160 4.04 11.10 -8.30
CA LEU A 160 2.60 11.39 -8.31
C LEU A 160 2.29 12.72 -9.00
N SER A 161 3.10 13.75 -8.79
CA SER A 161 2.94 15.07 -9.43
C SER A 161 3.09 15.00 -10.94
N ASN A 162 3.87 14.03 -11.42
CA ASN A 162 4.10 13.78 -12.84
C ASN A 162 2.99 12.94 -13.50
N VAL A 163 1.98 12.46 -12.75
CA VAL A 163 0.81 11.80 -13.33
C VAL A 163 -0.32 12.82 -13.56
N LYS A 164 -0.76 12.97 -14.82
CA LYS A 164 -1.84 13.88 -15.18
C LYS A 164 -3.18 13.38 -14.62
N THR A 165 -3.99 14.31 -14.09
CA THR A 165 -5.42 14.04 -13.89
C THR A 165 -6.09 14.06 -15.25
N THR A 166 -6.54 12.91 -15.76
CA THR A 166 -7.54 12.93 -16.82
C THR A 166 -8.83 13.51 -16.24
N PRO A 167 -9.46 14.53 -16.85
CA PRO A 167 -10.83 14.86 -16.50
C PRO A 167 -11.65 13.60 -16.65
N THR A 168 -12.31 13.16 -15.59
CA THR A 168 -13.34 12.12 -15.65
C THR A 168 -14.42 12.64 -16.59
N THR A 169 -14.32 12.32 -17.87
CA THR A 169 -15.50 12.39 -18.72
C THR A 169 -16.41 11.28 -18.21
N PRO A 170 -17.63 11.60 -17.72
CA PRO A 170 -18.62 10.58 -17.47
C PRO A 170 -18.77 9.76 -18.77
N PRO A 171 -18.99 8.43 -18.71
CA PRO A 171 -19.14 7.63 -19.90
C PRO A 171 -20.18 8.29 -20.81
N LYS A 172 -19.72 8.81 -21.96
CA LYS A 172 -20.59 9.44 -22.95
C LYS A 172 -21.49 8.35 -23.54
N GLY A 173 -22.79 8.43 -23.25
CA GLY A 173 -23.82 7.78 -24.06
C GLY A 173 -24.75 6.82 -23.31
N ALA A 174 -25.45 7.29 -22.27
CA ALA A 174 -26.84 6.86 -22.10
C ALA A 174 -27.70 7.83 -22.93
N PRO A 175 -28.42 7.38 -23.99
CA PRO A 175 -29.30 8.26 -24.73
C PRO A 175 -30.50 8.62 -23.84
N SER A 176 -30.61 9.89 -23.47
CA SER A 176 -31.79 10.46 -22.84
C SER A 176 -32.89 10.63 -23.89
N ASN A 177 -33.67 9.58 -24.14
CA ASN A 177 -34.99 9.70 -24.76
C ASN A 177 -36.04 9.88 -23.64
N GLY A 178 -36.88 10.92 -23.80
CA GLY A 178 -37.64 11.59 -22.73
C GLY A 178 -38.86 10.88 -22.14
N PRO A 179 -39.75 11.59 -21.41
CA PRO A 179 -40.93 10.99 -20.80
C PRO A 179 -42.08 10.97 -21.82
N GLY A 180 -42.33 9.81 -22.41
CA GLY A 180 -43.48 9.54 -23.28
C GLY A 180 -44.08 8.19 -22.93
N GLY A 181 -45.30 8.18 -22.38
CA GLY A 181 -46.04 6.97 -22.05
C GLY A 181 -46.49 6.20 -23.29
N GLY A 182 -46.47 4.87 -23.20
CA GLY A 182 -46.98 3.96 -24.21
C GLY A 182 -46.99 2.51 -23.72
N LYS A 183 -48.14 1.85 -23.84
CA LYS A 183 -48.48 0.53 -23.31
C LYS A 183 -47.81 -0.64 -24.06
N GLY A 184 -47.46 -1.68 -23.30
CA GLY A 184 -47.71 -3.12 -23.54
C GLY A 184 -47.17 -3.79 -24.82
N SER A 185 -46.28 -4.78 -24.63
CA SER A 185 -46.42 -6.16 -25.14
C SER A 185 -45.25 -7.01 -24.64
N GLY A 186 -45.50 -8.27 -24.28
CA GLY A 186 -44.55 -9.14 -23.59
C GLY A 186 -43.57 -9.91 -24.48
N SER A 187 -42.66 -10.61 -23.77
CA SER A 187 -42.07 -11.92 -24.07
C SER A 187 -40.53 -11.94 -23.94
N GLY A 188 -40.04 -12.91 -23.15
CA GLY A 188 -38.82 -13.64 -23.48
C GLY A 188 -37.52 -13.26 -22.76
N GLY A 189 -37.30 -13.89 -21.60
CA GLY A 189 -36.05 -14.58 -21.23
C GLY A 189 -34.68 -13.91 -21.41
N GLY A 190 -33.97 -13.70 -20.29
CA GLY A 190 -32.54 -13.48 -20.28
C GLY A 190 -32.05 -12.74 -19.04
N GLY A 191 -32.04 -13.42 -17.89
CA GLY A 191 -31.55 -12.88 -16.63
C GLY A 191 -30.10 -12.41 -16.74
N ARG A 192 -29.91 -11.09 -16.79
CA ARG A 192 -28.59 -10.45 -16.71
C ARG A 192 -28.13 -10.46 -15.26
N GLY A 193 -26.91 -10.96 -15.07
CA GLY A 193 -26.26 -11.20 -13.78
C GLY A 193 -26.45 -10.06 -12.80
N GLY A 194 -27.22 -10.34 -11.75
CA GLY A 194 -27.05 -9.64 -10.50
C GLY A 194 -25.60 -9.79 -10.05
N ARG A 195 -25.06 -8.73 -9.44
CA ARG A 195 -23.83 -8.79 -8.64
C ARG A 195 -23.90 -10.08 -7.82
N LYS A 196 -23.04 -11.05 -8.14
CA LYS A 196 -22.93 -12.30 -7.39
C LYS A 196 -22.39 -11.91 -6.02
N LEU A 197 -23.28 -11.59 -5.09
CA LEU A 197 -23.00 -11.71 -3.67
C LEU A 197 -22.67 -13.20 -3.51
N ILE A 198 -21.41 -13.49 -3.24
CA ILE A 198 -20.92 -14.87 -3.10
C ILE A 198 -21.62 -15.44 -1.88
N ALA A 199 -22.73 -16.13 -2.11
CA ALA A 199 -23.19 -17.21 -1.25
C ALA A 199 -22.49 -18.46 -1.79
N ASP A 200 -21.32 -18.75 -1.24
CA ASP A 200 -20.82 -20.12 -1.13
C ASP A 200 -19.79 -20.17 0.01
N ASP A 201 -19.99 -21.13 0.89
CA ASP A 201 -19.38 -21.22 2.21
C ASP A 201 -17.84 -21.31 2.14
N HIS A 202 -17.17 -20.52 2.98
CA HIS A 202 -15.73 -20.60 3.31
C HIS A 202 -14.68 -20.19 2.27
N GLN A 203 -15.03 -19.69 1.08
CA GLN A 203 -14.01 -19.23 0.11
C GLN A 203 -13.67 -17.74 0.29
N PHE A 204 -12.48 -17.46 0.81
CA PHE A 204 -11.95 -16.09 0.89
C PHE A 204 -11.90 -15.40 -0.49
N PRO A 205 -12.06 -14.07 -0.55
CA PRO A 205 -11.99 -13.31 -1.80
C PRO A 205 -10.64 -13.46 -2.54
N GLY A 206 -10.66 -13.33 -3.86
CA GLY A 206 -9.46 -13.46 -4.70
C GLY A 206 -8.39 -12.36 -4.48
N TRP A 207 -8.77 -11.22 -3.91
CA TRP A 207 -7.85 -10.14 -3.55
C TRP A 207 -7.08 -10.42 -2.25
N LEU A 208 -7.54 -11.37 -1.43
CA LEU A 208 -6.88 -11.73 -0.19
C LEU A 208 -5.69 -12.66 -0.51
N ARG A 209 -4.49 -12.45 0.07
CA ARG A 209 -3.32 -13.29 -0.24
C ARG A 209 -3.44 -14.65 0.42
N SER A 210 -2.76 -15.67 -0.13
CA SER A 210 -2.78 -17.03 0.43
C SER A 210 -2.25 -17.10 1.87
N HIS A 211 -1.27 -16.26 2.21
CA HIS A 211 -0.74 -16.17 3.57
C HIS A 211 -1.81 -15.66 4.54
N ASP A 212 -2.50 -14.58 4.20
CA ASP A 212 -3.56 -13.98 5.04
C ASP A 212 -4.74 -14.94 5.22
N ARG A 213 -5.11 -15.68 4.15
CA ARG A 213 -6.11 -16.74 4.24
C ARG A 213 -5.74 -17.80 5.27
N ASN A 214 -4.47 -18.21 5.28
CA ASN A 214 -3.96 -19.21 6.20
C ASN A 214 -3.93 -18.68 7.65
N LEU A 215 -3.56 -17.42 7.85
CA LEU A 215 -3.61 -16.75 9.15
C LEU A 215 -5.05 -16.69 9.70
N LEU A 216 -6.02 -16.30 8.87
CA LEU A 216 -7.43 -16.22 9.26
C LEU A 216 -8.02 -17.60 9.57
N GLN A 217 -7.63 -18.64 8.84
CA GLN A 217 -8.04 -20.02 9.13
C GLN A 217 -7.39 -20.57 10.41
N ALA A 218 -6.13 -20.20 10.69
CA ALA A 218 -5.42 -20.60 11.90
C ALA A 218 -5.97 -19.93 13.17
N ALA A 219 -6.71 -18.82 13.04
CA ALA A 219 -7.28 -18.07 14.17
C ALA A 219 -8.56 -18.69 14.78
N ASN A 220 -9.09 -19.79 14.23
CA ASN A 220 -10.32 -20.49 14.68
C ASN A 220 -10.20 -21.19 16.07
N GLY A 221 -9.40 -20.62 16.97
CA GLY A 221 -9.21 -21.07 18.35
C GLY A 221 -8.51 -20.02 19.23
N ALA A 222 -8.44 -18.75 18.81
CA ALA A 222 -7.88 -17.69 19.64
C ALA A 222 -8.80 -17.42 20.84
N LEU A 223 -8.25 -17.52 22.05
CA LEU A 223 -8.93 -17.09 23.27
C LEU A 223 -8.93 -15.56 23.28
N ALA A 224 -10.11 -14.95 23.22
CA ALA A 224 -10.24 -13.50 23.30
C ALA A 224 -9.86 -13.01 24.71
N ASP A 225 -9.02 -11.98 24.78
CA ASP A 225 -8.66 -11.33 26.05
C ASP A 225 -9.83 -10.51 26.61
N VAL A 226 -10.67 -9.99 25.71
CA VAL A 226 -11.85 -9.18 26.03
C VAL A 226 -12.98 -9.51 25.07
N VAL A 227 -14.18 -9.78 25.61
CA VAL A 227 -15.41 -10.04 24.83
C VAL A 227 -16.38 -8.88 25.00
N VAL A 228 -16.93 -8.37 23.89
CA VAL A 228 -17.99 -7.36 23.90
C VAL A 228 -19.31 -8.02 23.50
N ALA A 229 -20.26 -8.13 24.43
CA ALA A 229 -21.56 -8.74 24.17
C ALA A 229 -22.69 -7.82 24.62
N ALA A 230 -23.54 -7.43 23.67
CA ALA A 230 -24.65 -6.51 23.92
C ALA A 230 -25.71 -7.07 24.89
N ASP A 231 -25.77 -8.40 25.03
CA ASP A 231 -26.64 -9.12 25.97
C ASP A 231 -26.07 -9.16 27.41
N GLY A 232 -24.89 -8.58 27.64
CA GLY A 232 -24.22 -8.55 28.94
C GLY A 232 -23.48 -9.83 29.31
N THR A 233 -23.37 -10.80 28.39
CA THR A 233 -22.63 -12.05 28.63
C THR A 233 -21.09 -11.90 28.53
N GLY A 234 -20.62 -10.76 28.02
CA GLY A 234 -19.21 -10.41 27.87
C GLY A 234 -18.72 -9.41 28.91
N ASN A 235 -17.47 -8.96 28.75
CA ASN A 235 -16.84 -7.98 29.65
C ASN A 235 -17.40 -6.57 29.47
N PHE A 236 -17.83 -6.21 28.27
CA PHE A 236 -18.42 -4.90 27.94
C PHE A 236 -19.68 -5.08 27.09
N THR A 237 -20.61 -4.14 27.17
CA THR A 237 -21.84 -4.13 26.36
C THR A 237 -21.72 -3.24 25.11
N SER A 238 -20.65 -2.46 25.01
CA SER A 238 -20.39 -1.52 23.92
C SER A 238 -18.92 -1.55 23.52
N ILE A 239 -18.66 -1.50 22.21
CA ILE A 239 -17.30 -1.44 21.64
C ILE A 239 -16.56 -0.21 22.15
N LYS A 240 -17.26 0.92 22.32
CA LYS A 240 -16.64 2.18 22.76
C LYS A 240 -16.03 2.05 24.17
N ASP A 241 -16.72 1.38 25.07
CA ASP A 241 -16.28 1.23 26.46
C ASP A 241 -15.08 0.28 26.54
N ALA A 242 -15.10 -0.79 25.74
CA ALA A 242 -13.96 -1.71 25.62
C ALA A 242 -12.72 -1.00 25.06
N VAL A 243 -12.88 -0.13 24.06
CA VAL A 243 -11.77 0.65 23.48
C VAL A 243 -11.22 1.65 24.51
N GLN A 244 -12.07 2.32 25.29
CA GLN A 244 -11.62 3.26 26.33
C GLN A 244 -10.93 2.58 27.52
N ALA A 245 -11.29 1.33 27.81
CA ALA A 245 -10.67 0.56 28.88
C ALA A 245 -9.31 -0.04 28.48
N ALA A 246 -8.96 -0.01 27.19
CA ALA A 246 -7.71 -0.58 26.71
C ALA A 246 -6.51 0.27 27.18
N PRO A 247 -5.51 -0.32 27.86
CA PRO A 247 -4.32 0.41 28.26
C PRO A 247 -3.51 0.84 27.04
N GLU A 248 -3.11 2.11 26.99
CA GLU A 248 -2.18 2.59 25.98
C GLU A 248 -0.85 1.82 26.10
N TYR A 249 -0.27 1.47 24.94
CA TYR A 249 1.08 0.91 24.87
C TYR A 249 1.30 -0.41 25.63
N SER A 250 0.22 -1.20 25.79
CA SER A 250 0.29 -2.56 26.35
C SER A 250 1.26 -3.46 25.59
N THR A 251 2.05 -4.24 26.34
CA THR A 251 2.90 -5.30 25.78
C THR A 251 2.13 -6.57 25.41
N LYS A 252 0.83 -6.63 25.75
CA LYS A 252 -0.09 -7.71 25.36
C LYS A 252 -0.94 -7.27 24.18
N ARG A 253 -1.03 -8.11 23.14
CA ARG A 253 -1.96 -7.94 22.03
C ARG A 253 -3.37 -8.29 22.54
N SER A 254 -4.23 -7.30 22.73
CA SER A 254 -5.64 -7.53 23.07
C SER A 254 -6.38 -7.99 21.82
N THR A 255 -6.84 -9.24 21.81
CA THR A 255 -7.71 -9.77 20.76
C THR A 255 -9.17 -9.58 21.16
N GLN A 256 -9.96 -8.92 20.31
CA GLN A 256 -11.42 -8.79 20.46
C GLN A 256 -12.11 -9.83 19.58
N SER A 257 -13.12 -10.49 20.12
CA SER A 257 -14.07 -11.35 19.39
C SER A 257 -15.49 -10.94 19.69
#